data_AF-A0A927Z537-F1
#
_entry.id   AF-A0A927Z537-F1
#
_cell.length_a   1.000
_cell.length_b   1.000
_cell.length_c   1.000
_cell.angle_alpha   90.00
_cell.angle_beta   90.00
_cell.angle_gamma   90.00
#
_symmetry.space_group_name_H-M   'P 1'
#
loop_
_entity.id
_entity.type
_entity.pdbx_description
1 polymer ?
#
loop_
_entity_poly.entity_id
_entity_poly.type
_entity_poly.pdbx_seq_one_letter_code
_entity_poly.pdbx_strand_id
1 'polypeptide(L)' 'MEIKCENCGGELIKGQMAGMHGMFFYPEGEINKLKPKRSSVVCYCCKNCGLVQKLAVKEVEKLL' A
#
# COMPACT_ATOMS: atom_id res chain seq x y z
N MET A 1 -6.54 -6.73 16.34
CA MET A 1 -7.58 -5.79 15.89
C MET A 1 -7.67 -5.88 14.38
N GLU A 2 -8.82 -6.28 13.84
CA GLU A 2 -9.07 -6.22 12.40
C GLU A 2 -9.30 -4.76 12.01
N ILE A 3 -8.49 -4.25 11.09
CA ILE A 3 -8.69 -2.91 10.54
C ILE A 3 -9.69 -3.04 9.39
N LYS A 4 -10.84 -2.35 9.51
CA LYS A 4 -11.88 -2.31 8.47
C LYS A 4 -11.76 -1.04 7.63
N CYS A 5 -12.26 -1.11 6.40
CA CYS A 5 -12.32 0.04 5.50
C CYS A 5 -13.21 1.15 6.08
N GLU A 6 -12.71 2.38 6.06
CA GLU A 6 -13.40 3.55 6.62
C GLU A 6 -14.62 3.95 5.78
N ASN A 7 -14.66 3.56 4.50
CA ASN A 7 -15.76 3.88 3.58
C ASN A 7 -16.86 2.80 3.55
N CYS A 8 -16.49 1.51 3.45
CA CYS A 8 -17.47 0.44 3.24
C CYS A 8 -17.43 -0.68 4.29
N GLY A 9 -16.58 -0.58 5.33
CA GLY A 9 -16.44 -1.62 6.35
C GLY A 9 -15.80 -2.94 5.88
N GLY A 10 -15.41 -3.01 4.60
CA GLY A 10 -14.79 -4.19 3.99
C GLY A 10 -13.38 -4.49 4.51
N GLU A 11 -12.89 -5.69 4.16
CA GLU A 11 -11.55 -6.15 4.53
C GLU A 11 -10.46 -5.28 3.85
N LEU A 12 -9.39 -5.00 4.60
CA LEU A 12 -8.22 -4.29 4.13
C LEU A 12 -7.04 -5.24 3.94
N ILE A 13 -6.31 -5.05 2.85
CA ILE A 13 -5.03 -5.70 2.58
C ILE A 13 -3.90 -4.70 2.70
N LYS A 14 -2.84 -5.11 3.40
CA LYS A 14 -1.61 -4.31 3.49
C LYS A 14 -0.78 -4.51 2.23
N GLY A 15 -0.12 -3.45 1.78
CA GLY A 15 0.74 -3.50 0.62
C GLY A 15 1.62 -2.27 0.48
N GLN A 16 2.24 -2.15 -0.69
CA GLN A 16 3.05 -1.00 -1.08
C GLN A 16 2.51 -0.39 -2.37
N MET A 17 2.64 0.92 -2.51
CA MET A 17 2.28 1.61 -3.75
C MET A 17 3.53 1.96 -4.54
N ALA A 18 3.72 1.42 -5.74
CA ALA A 18 4.90 1.70 -6.55
C ALA A 18 4.53 1.96 -8.01
N GLY A 19 5.38 2.73 -8.70
CA GLY A 19 5.31 2.89 -10.15
C GLY A 19 5.80 4.26 -10.62
N MET A 20 6.32 4.31 -11.85
CA MET A 20 6.98 5.49 -12.41
C MET A 20 6.06 6.34 -13.30
N HIS A 21 5.05 5.72 -13.93
CA HIS A 21 4.06 6.36 -14.81
C HIS A 21 2.62 6.14 -14.35
N GLY A 22 2.44 5.60 -13.15
CA GLY A 22 1.15 5.26 -12.55
C GLY A 22 1.40 4.61 -11.20
N MET A 23 0.54 4.89 -10.21
CA MET A 23 0.65 4.25 -8.91
C MET A 23 -0.12 2.94 -8.91
N PHE A 24 0.61 1.83 -8.72
CA PHE A 24 0.03 0.51 -8.59
C PHE A 24 0.14 0.04 -7.15
N PHE A 25 -0.91 -0.61 -6.65
CA PHE A 25 -0.90 -1.26 -5.34
C PHE A 25 -0.41 -2.69 -5.48
N TYR A 26 0.52 -3.08 -4.61
CA TYR A 26 1.08 -4.42 -4.55
C TYR A 26 0.87 -5.00 -3.15
N PRO A 27 0.11 -6.09 -3.02
CA PRO A 27 -0.09 -6.75 -1.73
C PRO A 27 1.24 -7.15 -1.07
N GLU A 28 1.25 -7.18 0.26
CA GLU A 28 2.38 -7.67 1.03
C GLU A 28 2.75 -9.11 0.57
N GLY A 29 4.03 -9.34 0.27
CA GLY A 29 4.53 -10.59 -0.30
C GLY A 29 4.65 -10.62 -1.84
N GLU A 30 3.90 -9.78 -2.57
CA GLU A 30 4.03 -9.68 -4.04
C GLU A 30 5.13 -8.70 -4.48
N ILE A 31 5.69 -7.93 -3.54
CA ILE A 31 6.72 -6.91 -3.77
C ILE A 31 7.99 -7.48 -4.41
N ASN A 32 8.30 -8.77 -4.19
CA ASN A 32 9.46 -9.43 -4.80
C ASN A 32 9.36 -9.53 -6.33
N LYS A 33 8.16 -9.35 -6.90
CA LYS A 33 7.95 -9.29 -8.36
C LYS A 33 8.31 -7.93 -8.95
N LEU A 34 8.52 -6.90 -8.13
CA LEU A 34 8.94 -5.58 -8.56
C LEU A 34 10.45 -5.47 -8.50
N LYS A 35 11.07 -5.18 -9.65
CA LYS A 35 12.45 -4.71 -9.70
C LYS A 35 12.61 -3.49 -8.75
N PRO A 36 13.79 -3.31 -8.14
CA PRO A 36 13.95 -2.63 -6.86
C PRO A 36 13.96 -1.10 -6.95
N LYS A 37 12.98 -0.48 -7.60
CA LYS A 37 12.58 0.89 -7.24
C LYS A 37 11.66 0.77 -6.03
N ARG A 38 12.29 0.53 -4.88
CA ARG A 38 11.68 0.36 -3.56
C ARG A 38 10.73 1.52 -3.32
N SER A 39 9.43 1.30 -3.42
CA SER A 39 8.52 2.30 -2.88
C SER A 39 8.64 2.25 -1.37
N SER A 40 8.94 3.41 -0.79
CA SER A 40 8.96 3.60 0.65
C SER A 40 7.54 3.67 1.23
N VAL A 41 6.50 3.75 0.39
CA VAL A 41 5.11 3.95 0.82
C VAL A 41 4.41 2.62 1.05
N VAL A 42 4.08 2.36 2.31
CA VAL A 42 3.18 1.28 2.75
C VAL A 42 1.79 1.84 2.99
N CYS A 43 0.76 1.07 2.66
CA CYS A 43 -0.63 1.46 2.85
C CYS A 43 -1.54 0.24 3.00
N TYR A 44 -2.81 0.50 3.29
CA TYR A 44 -3.88 -0.49 3.27
C TYR A 44 -4.86 -0.18 2.14
N CYS A 45 -5.23 -1.18 1.36
CA CYS A 45 -6.23 -1.06 0.30
C CYS A 45 -7.45 -1.93 0.62
N CYS A 46 -8.66 -1.40 0.40
CA CYS A 46 -9.88 -2.18 0.57
C CYS A 46 -10.13 -3.10 -0.63
N LYS A 47 -10.34 -4.40 -0.38
CA LYS A 47 -10.68 -5.37 -1.44
C LYS A 47 -12.01 -5.06 -2.15
N ASN A 48 -12.95 -4.42 -1.46
CA ASN A 48 -14.30 -4.19 -1.98
C ASN A 48 -14.43 -2.91 -2.80
N CYS A 49 -13.90 -1.80 -2.30
CA CYS A 49 -14.08 -0.48 -2.93
C CYS A 49 -12.79 0.17 -3.44
N GLY A 50 -11.63 -0.47 -3.24
CA GLY A 50 -10.34 0.05 -3.68
C GLY A 50 -9.82 1.26 -2.91
N LEU A 51 -10.50 1.68 -1.83
CA LEU A 51 -10.03 2.79 -1.01
C LEU A 51 -8.65 2.48 -0.42
N VAL A 52 -7.69 3.36 -0.69
CA VAL A 52 -6.37 3.35 -0.06
C VAL A 52 -6.41 4.24 1.18
N GLN A 53 -5.98 3.70 2.31
CA GLN A 53 -5.99 4.38 3.59
C GLN A 53 -4.75 4.01 4.42
N LYS A 54 -4.47 4.79 5.46
CA LYS A 54 -3.34 4.59 6.38
C LYS A 54 -1.98 4.51 5.66
N LEU A 55 -1.72 5.49 4.81
CA LEU A 55 -0.44 5.63 4.12
C LEU A 55 0.66 5.99 5.12
N ALA A 56 1.80 5.32 5.02
CA ALA A 56 2.99 5.57 5.82
C ALA A 56 4.26 5.34 5.00
N VAL A 57 5.35 6.00 5.39
CA VAL A 57 6.66 5.79 4.77
C VAL A 57 7.49 4.88 5.68
N LYS A 58 8.01 3.79 5.15
CA LYS A 58 8.79 2.77 5.89
C LYS A 58 10.07 3.34 6.50
N GLU A 59 10.71 4.27 5.80
CA GLU A 59 11.99 4.85 6.17
C GLU A 59 11.92 6.36 5.91
N VAL A 60 11.43 7.10 6.91
CA VAL A 60 11.27 8.56 6.84
C VAL A 60 12.61 9.25 6.52
N GLU A 61 13.72 8.68 6.98
CA GLU A 61 15.09 9.16 6.76
C GLU A 61 15.51 9.17 5.28
N LYS A 62 14.80 8.44 4.40
CA LYS A 62 15.05 8.41 2.94
C LYS A 62 14.18 9.39 2.15
N LEU A 63 13.44 10.26 2.83
CA LEU A 63 12.67 11.33 2.18
C LEU A 63 13.52 12.59 1.90
N LEU A 64 14.83 12.54 2.16
CA LEU A 64 15.81 13.61 1.94
C LEU A 64 16.76 13.28 0.78
#